data_AF-A0A3D0D4V4-F1
#
_entry.id   AF-A0A3D0D4V4-F1
#
_cell.length_a   1.000
_cell.length_b   1.000
_cell.length_c   1.000
_cell.angle_alpha   90.00
_cell.angle_beta   90.00
_cell.angle_gamma   90.00
#
_symmetry.space_group_name_H-M   'P 1'
#
loop_
_entity.id
_entity.type
_entity.pdbx_description
1 polymer ?
#
loop_
_entity_poly.entity_id
_entity_poly.type
_entity_poly.pdbx_seq_one_letter_code
_entity_poly.pdbx_strand_id
1 'polypeptide(L)'
;MSAHQHPHGEYRKSTRCRPESITVLRVPIHNLTFDEALARIAAMIATGRPNQIVTINPEFLVIARNNPAFHTVLASADLALADGVGLQLAAALQGRRFVSRVPGSELVYRLAPLAAAHGWRLFFLGAGPGIAERAAQVLRAQYPTLK
;
A
#
# COMPACT_ATOMS: atom_id res chain seq x y z
N MET A 1 16.02 45.05 10.54
CA MET A 1 16.52 43.69 10.86
C MET A 1 15.34 42.88 11.36
N SER A 2 14.59 42.28 10.43
CA SER A 2 13.33 41.58 10.73
C SER A 2 13.60 40.14 11.11
N ALA A 3 13.18 39.78 12.32
CA ALA A 3 13.23 38.42 12.84
C ALA A 3 12.22 37.52 12.13
N HIS A 4 12.69 36.32 11.81
CA HIS A 4 11.90 35.19 11.35
C HIS A 4 10.83 34.79 12.37
N GLN A 5 9.61 34.54 11.88
CA GLN A 5 8.67 33.65 12.53
C GLN A 5 7.88 32.92 11.44
N HIS A 6 8.29 31.68 11.18
CA HIS A 6 7.51 30.69 10.46
C HIS A 6 6.34 30.24 11.34
N PRO A 7 5.09 30.19 10.83
CA PRO A 7 3.98 29.67 11.60
C PRO A 7 4.10 28.14 11.65
N HIS A 8 4.18 27.61 12.87
CA HIS A 8 4.03 26.20 13.17
C HIS A 8 2.65 25.74 12.70
N GLY A 9 2.61 24.94 11.64
CA GLY A 9 1.40 24.25 11.20
C GLY A 9 0.94 23.26 12.28
N GLU A 10 -0.24 23.52 12.82
CA GLU A 10 -0.91 22.67 13.79
C GLU A 10 -1.16 21.28 13.20
N TYR A 11 -0.48 20.27 13.75
CA TYR A 11 -0.77 18.87 13.46
C TYR A 11 -2.12 18.52 14.12
N ARG A 12 -3.20 18.64 13.34
CA ARG A 12 -4.54 18.21 13.76
C ARG A 12 -4.50 16.69 13.93
N LYS A 13 -4.41 16.23 15.19
CA LYS A 13 -4.61 14.82 15.57
C LYS A 13 -6.02 14.42 15.15
N SER A 14 -6.15 13.84 13.96
CA SER A 14 -7.42 13.27 13.50
C SER A 14 -7.58 11.87 14.07
N THR A 15 -8.56 11.75 14.95
CA THR A 15 -9.37 10.56 15.25
C THR A 15 -9.33 9.49 14.17
N ARG A 16 -9.23 8.23 14.62
CA ARG A 16 -9.32 6.93 13.92
C ARG A 16 -10.29 6.95 12.71
N CYS A 17 -9.88 7.51 11.58
CA CYS A 17 -10.73 7.66 10.39
C CYS A 17 -10.32 6.56 9.40
N ARG A 18 -11.27 5.67 9.06
CA ARG A 18 -11.06 4.76 7.93
C ARG A 18 -10.82 5.61 6.69
N PRO A 19 -9.75 5.35 5.90
CA PRO A 19 -9.49 6.14 4.71
C PRO A 19 -10.64 6.00 3.73
N GLU A 20 -10.88 7.07 2.96
CA GLU A 20 -11.90 7.06 1.92
C GLU A 20 -11.66 5.87 0.98
N SER A 21 -12.74 5.23 0.53
CA SER A 21 -12.65 4.11 -0.40
C SER A 21 -13.53 4.31 -1.63
N ILE A 22 -13.05 3.82 -2.77
CA ILE A 22 -13.81 3.70 -4.01
C ILE A 22 -14.14 2.23 -4.24
N THR A 23 -15.43 1.92 -4.44
CA THR A 23 -15.88 0.56 -4.70
C THR A 23 -15.91 0.32 -6.20
N VAL A 24 -15.06 -0.59 -6.67
CA VAL A 24 -15.03 -1.02 -8.08
C VAL A 24 -15.42 -2.49 -8.12
N LEU A 25 -16.44 -2.84 -8.90
CA LEU A 25 -16.95 -4.21 -9.04
C LEU A 25 -17.16 -4.93 -7.69
N ARG A 26 -17.81 -4.22 -6.74
CA ARG A 26 -18.11 -4.70 -5.37
C ARG A 26 -16.88 -4.94 -4.47
N VAL A 27 -15.69 -4.49 -4.86
CA VAL A 27 -14.49 -4.55 -4.03
C VAL A 27 -14.15 -3.12 -3.54
N PRO A 28 -14.07 -2.87 -2.23
CA PRO A 28 -13.63 -1.58 -1.69
C PRO A 28 -12.12 -1.42 -1.86
N ILE A 29 -11.69 -0.29 -2.43
CA ILE A 29 -10.27 0.04 -2.65
C ILE A 29 -9.98 1.38 -1.99
N HIS A 30 -8.95 1.47 -1.16
CA HIS A 30 -8.64 2.70 -0.44
C HIS A 30 -8.06 3.76 -1.39
N ASN A 31 -8.59 4.98 -1.27
CA ASN A 31 -8.19 6.14 -2.04
C ASN A 31 -7.06 6.87 -1.31
N LEU A 32 -5.83 6.40 -1.52
CA LEU A 32 -4.65 6.87 -0.80
C LEU A 32 -3.55 7.31 -1.76
N THR A 33 -2.80 8.32 -1.35
CA THR A 33 -1.47 8.60 -1.89
C THR A 33 -0.50 7.49 -1.48
N PHE A 34 0.66 7.44 -2.15
CA PHE A 34 1.68 6.47 -1.80
C PHE A 34 2.20 6.68 -0.36
N ASP A 35 2.41 7.94 0.05
CA ASP A 35 2.92 8.26 1.38
C ASP A 35 1.92 7.92 2.48
N GLU A 36 0.62 8.16 2.25
CA GLU A 36 -0.42 7.71 3.17
C GLU A 36 -0.49 6.18 3.28
N ALA A 37 -0.29 5.46 2.16
CA ALA A 37 -0.20 4.01 2.17
C ALA A 37 0.98 3.53 3.03
N LEU A 38 2.18 4.10 2.85
CA LEU A 38 3.36 3.78 3.65
C LEU A 38 3.16 4.09 5.14
N ALA A 39 2.61 5.26 5.47
CA ALA A 39 2.31 5.65 6.84
C ALA A 39 1.32 4.68 7.51
N ARG A 40 0.32 4.20 6.75
CA ARG A 40 -0.65 3.24 7.24
C ARG A 40 -0.04 1.86 7.45
N ILE A 41 0.85 1.42 6.58
CA ILE A 41 1.61 0.17 6.76
C ILE A 41 2.51 0.27 8.00
N ALA A 42 3.19 1.40 8.22
CA ALA A 42 3.97 1.64 9.43
C ALA A 42 3.10 1.54 10.70
N ALA A 43 1.91 2.15 10.67
CA ALA A 43 0.95 2.06 11.77
C ALA A 43 0.45 0.62 11.98
N MET A 44 0.21 -0.16 10.92
CA MET A 44 -0.16 -1.58 10.99
C MET A 44 0.93 -2.43 11.63
N ILE A 45 2.19 -2.23 11.24
CA ILE A 45 3.35 -2.93 11.83
C ILE A 45 3.43 -2.64 13.34
N ALA A 46 3.22 -1.38 13.74
CA ALA A 46 3.23 -0.98 15.15
C ALA A 46 2.13 -1.66 16.00
N THR A 47 1.06 -2.18 15.38
CA THR A 47 0.03 -2.93 16.13
C THR A 47 0.50 -4.30 16.60
N GLY A 48 1.58 -4.86 16.03
CA GLY A 48 2.07 -6.19 16.35
C GLY A 48 1.14 -7.34 15.94
N ARG A 49 0.07 -7.05 15.19
CA ARG A 49 -0.90 -8.05 14.70
C ARG A 49 -0.71 -8.30 13.20
N PRO A 50 -1.06 -9.48 12.71
CA PRO A 50 -1.13 -9.73 11.27
C PRO A 50 -2.11 -8.75 10.61
N ASN A 51 -1.68 -8.13 9.50
CA ASN A 51 -2.52 -7.32 8.64
C ASN A 51 -2.31 -7.76 7.20
N GLN A 52 -3.39 -7.80 6.41
CA GLN A 52 -3.34 -8.16 5.00
C GLN A 52 -3.43 -6.91 4.12
N ILE A 53 -2.45 -6.78 3.22
CA ILE A 53 -2.40 -5.74 2.21
C ILE A 53 -2.59 -6.40 0.85
N VAL A 54 -3.47 -5.84 0.01
CA VAL A 54 -3.71 -6.32 -1.35
C VAL A 54 -3.55 -5.16 -2.33
N THR A 55 -2.81 -5.38 -3.42
CA THR A 55 -2.67 -4.42 -4.52
C THR A 55 -3.64 -4.82 -5.62
N ILE A 56 -4.81 -4.19 -5.61
CA ILE A 56 -5.92 -4.53 -6.50
C ILE A 56 -5.58 -4.01 -7.89
N ASN A 57 -5.48 -4.91 -8.86
CA ASN A 57 -5.41 -4.56 -10.28
C ASN A 57 -6.74 -4.93 -10.98
N PRO A 58 -6.98 -4.47 -12.23
CA PRO A 58 -8.22 -4.79 -12.94
C PRO A 58 -8.46 -6.29 -13.15
N GLU A 59 -7.40 -7.08 -13.35
CA GLU A 59 -7.49 -8.53 -13.54
C GLU A 59 -8.04 -9.22 -12.30
N PHE A 60 -7.61 -8.81 -11.10
CA PHE A 60 -8.12 -9.32 -9.84
C PHE A 60 -9.62 -9.07 -9.69
N LEU A 61 -10.10 -7.92 -10.13
CA LEU A 61 -11.53 -7.60 -10.09
C LEU A 61 -12.33 -8.49 -11.05
N VAL A 62 -11.80 -8.78 -12.24
CA VAL A 62 -12.45 -9.69 -13.20
C VAL A 62 -12.52 -11.10 -12.62
N ILE A 63 -11.44 -11.61 -12.04
CA ILE A 63 -11.40 -12.92 -11.39
C ILE A 63 -12.40 -12.97 -10.22
N ALA A 64 -12.42 -11.95 -9.37
CA ALA A 64 -13.28 -11.87 -8.20
C ALA A 64 -14.77 -11.89 -8.54
N ARG A 65 -15.19 -11.41 -9.73
CA ARG A 65 -16.60 -11.44 -10.16
C ARG A 65 -17.18 -12.84 -10.18
N ASN A 66 -16.36 -13.84 -10.54
CA ASN A 66 -16.80 -15.23 -10.67
C ASN A 66 -16.18 -16.15 -9.60
N ASN A 67 -15.45 -15.59 -8.64
CA ASN A 67 -14.80 -16.33 -7.57
C ASN A 67 -15.14 -15.70 -6.20
N PRO A 68 -16.21 -16.17 -5.53
CA PRO A 68 -16.66 -15.62 -4.25
C PRO A 68 -15.60 -15.69 -3.14
N ALA A 69 -14.78 -16.74 -3.13
CA ALA A 69 -13.71 -16.88 -2.15
C ALA A 69 -12.63 -15.80 -2.36
N PHE A 70 -12.22 -15.56 -3.61
CA PHE A 70 -11.26 -14.52 -3.92
C PHE A 70 -11.83 -13.11 -3.70
N HIS A 71 -13.10 -12.87 -4.06
CA HIS A 71 -13.80 -11.63 -3.72
C HIS A 71 -13.74 -11.34 -2.22
N THR A 72 -14.01 -12.36 -1.39
CA THR A 72 -13.96 -12.23 0.07
C THR A 72 -12.56 -11.82 0.54
N VAL A 73 -11.50 -12.46 0.04
CA VAL A 73 -10.11 -12.11 0.35
C VAL A 73 -9.80 -10.66 0.02
N LEU A 74 -10.21 -10.18 -1.16
CA LEU A 74 -9.98 -8.79 -1.55
C LEU A 74 -10.78 -7.80 -0.70
N ALA A 75 -12.05 -8.13 -0.41
CA ALA A 75 -12.96 -7.25 0.32
C ALA A 75 -12.68 -7.19 1.84
N SER A 76 -12.04 -8.21 2.41
CA SER A 76 -11.69 -8.27 3.83
C SER A 76 -10.28 -7.79 4.15
N ALA A 77 -9.50 -7.36 3.16
CA ALA A 77 -8.13 -6.89 3.38
C ALA A 77 -8.10 -5.62 4.24
N ASP A 78 -7.13 -5.54 5.17
CA ASP A 78 -6.94 -4.36 6.03
C ASP A 78 -6.54 -3.12 5.23
N LEU A 79 -5.84 -3.33 4.11
CA LEU A 79 -5.45 -2.30 3.16
C LEU A 79 -5.51 -2.81 1.71
N ALA A 80 -6.57 -2.45 0.99
CA ALA A 80 -6.65 -2.56 -0.47
C ALA A 80 -6.08 -1.29 -1.15
N LEU A 81 -5.05 -1.45 -1.96
CA LEU A 81 -4.34 -0.39 -2.69
C LEU A 81 -4.69 -0.43 -4.18
N ALA A 82 -4.83 0.74 -4.80
CA ALA A 82 -5.15 0.84 -6.23
C ALA A 82 -3.90 0.61 -7.09
N ASP A 83 -3.85 -0.51 -7.82
CA ASP A 83 -2.79 -0.84 -8.77
C ASP A 83 -3.30 -0.80 -10.23
N GLY A 84 -2.49 -0.24 -11.12
CA GLY A 84 -2.77 -0.18 -12.55
C GLY A 84 -3.69 0.97 -13.01
N VAL A 85 -3.59 1.27 -14.30
CA VAL A 85 -4.35 2.37 -14.93
C VAL A 85 -5.83 2.05 -15.13
N GLY A 86 -6.19 0.77 -15.25
CA GLY A 86 -7.60 0.37 -15.45
C GLY A 86 -8.49 0.73 -14.26
N LEU A 87 -7.95 0.79 -13.04
CA LEU A 87 -8.71 1.25 -11.89
C LEU A 87 -9.02 2.75 -11.93
N GLN A 88 -8.08 3.55 -12.43
CA GLN A 88 -8.30 4.99 -12.63
C GLN A 88 -9.44 5.22 -13.63
N LEU A 89 -9.45 4.45 -14.73
CA LEU A 89 -10.54 4.49 -15.70
C LEU A 89 -11.86 4.03 -15.09
N ALA A 90 -11.87 2.92 -14.35
CA ALA A 90 -13.09 2.41 -13.72
C ALA A 90 -13.68 3.40 -12.70
N ALA A 91 -12.84 4.08 -11.92
CA ALA A 91 -13.29 5.15 -11.03
C ALA A 91 -13.83 6.35 -11.81
N ALA A 92 -13.18 6.74 -12.92
CA ALA A 92 -13.62 7.85 -13.75
C ALA A 92 -15.02 7.62 -14.36
N LEU A 93 -15.32 6.38 -14.77
CA LEU A 93 -16.66 5.98 -15.24
C LEU A 93 -17.74 6.11 -14.14
N GLN A 94 -17.35 6.15 -12.87
CA GLN A 94 -18.24 6.38 -11.73
C GLN A 94 -18.28 7.86 -11.29
N GLY A 95 -17.64 8.77 -12.04
CA GLY A 95 -17.49 10.17 -11.63
C GLY A 95 -16.55 10.38 -10.43
N ARG A 96 -15.69 9.40 -10.13
CA ARG A 96 -14.71 9.43 -9.03
C ARG A 96 -13.29 9.36 -9.57
N ARG A 97 -12.29 9.57 -8.71
CA ARG A 97 -10.88 9.47 -9.09
C ARG A 97 -10.04 8.96 -7.92
N PHE A 98 -9.16 8.00 -8.18
CA PHE A 98 -8.14 7.62 -7.21
C PHE A 98 -7.04 8.69 -7.20
N VAL A 99 -6.65 9.16 -6.02
CA VAL A 99 -5.64 10.20 -5.83
C VAL A 99 -4.27 9.76 -6.37
N SER A 100 -3.93 8.47 -6.23
CA SER A 100 -2.70 7.89 -6.76
C SER A 100 -2.91 6.43 -7.14
N ARG A 101 -1.98 5.90 -7.95
CA ARG A 101 -1.72 4.46 -8.02
C ARG A 101 -0.67 4.10 -6.96
N VAL A 102 -0.75 2.89 -6.43
CA VAL A 102 0.21 2.34 -5.48
C VAL A 102 0.55 0.90 -5.91
N PRO A 103 1.42 0.73 -6.94
CA PRO A 103 1.77 -0.59 -7.44
C PRO A 103 2.53 -1.41 -6.42
N GLY A 104 2.24 -2.72 -6.37
CA GLY A 104 2.91 -3.62 -5.42
C GLY A 104 4.42 -3.73 -5.63
N SER A 105 4.86 -3.69 -6.88
CA SER A 105 6.29 -3.72 -7.23
C SER A 105 7.03 -2.50 -6.70
N GLU A 106 6.46 -1.30 -6.85
CA GLU A 106 7.03 -0.06 -6.31
C GLU A 106 6.96 -0.01 -4.78
N LEU A 107 5.91 -0.60 -4.19
CA LEU A 107 5.71 -0.62 -2.75
C LEU A 107 6.87 -1.33 -2.03
N VAL A 108 7.37 -2.45 -2.57
CA VAL A 108 8.52 -3.17 -2.01
C VAL A 108 9.76 -2.28 -1.95
N TYR A 109 10.08 -1.57 -3.04
CA TYR A 109 11.25 -0.68 -3.10
C TYR A 109 11.12 0.53 -2.18
N ARG A 110 9.89 1.00 -1.93
CA ARG A 110 9.61 2.12 -1.02
C ARG A 110 9.58 1.69 0.46
N LEU A 111 9.19 0.45 0.74
CA LEU A 111 9.22 -0.12 2.08
C LEU A 111 10.63 -0.51 2.52
N ALA A 112 11.50 -0.96 1.61
CA ALA A 112 12.86 -1.37 1.94
C ALA A 112 13.68 -0.33 2.73
N PRO A 113 13.79 0.97 2.32
CA PRO A 113 14.51 1.97 3.11
C PRO A 113 13.86 2.23 4.48
N LEU A 114 12.53 2.21 4.56
CA LEU A 114 11.81 2.37 5.84
C LEU A 114 12.09 1.18 6.77
N ALA A 115 12.07 -0.04 6.23
CA ALA A 115 12.38 -1.24 6.98
C ALA A 115 13.82 -1.22 7.50
N ALA A 116 14.77 -0.77 6.67
CA ALA A 116 16.16 -0.61 7.07
C ALA A 116 16.35 0.45 8.17
N ALA A 117 15.62 1.57 8.10
CA ALA A 117 15.68 2.65 9.09
C ALA A 117 15.00 2.28 10.42
N HIS A 118 13.88 1.58 10.37
CA HIS A 118 13.10 1.20 11.55
C HIS A 118 13.45 -0.19 12.10
N GLY A 119 14.35 -0.92 11.43
CA GLY A 119 14.72 -2.28 11.81
C GLY A 119 13.62 -3.33 11.60
N TRP A 120 12.66 -3.06 10.70
CA TRP A 120 11.67 -4.04 10.29
C TRP A 120 12.32 -5.16 9.47
N ARG A 121 11.77 -6.36 9.59
CA ARG A 121 12.25 -7.55 8.86
C ARG A 121 11.42 -7.76 7.61
N LEU A 122 12.08 -8.00 6.47
CA LEU A 122 11.40 -8.37 5.23
C LEU A 122 11.59 -9.86 4.95
N PHE A 123 10.51 -10.52 4.56
CA PHE A 123 10.52 -11.92 4.14
C PHE A 123 9.94 -12.03 2.73
N PHE A 124 10.66 -12.70 1.83
CA PHE A 124 10.26 -12.88 0.45
C PHE A 124 9.83 -14.33 0.24
N LEU A 125 8.61 -14.52 -0.27
CA LEU A 125 8.02 -15.84 -0.49
C LEU A 125 7.38 -15.91 -1.87
N GLY A 126 7.69 -16.96 -2.62
CA GLY A 126 7.16 -17.23 -3.95
C GLY A 126 8.20 -17.07 -5.07
N ALA A 127 7.73 -17.11 -6.31
CA ALA A 127 8.52 -17.18 -7.55
C ALA A 127 9.28 -18.52 -7.73
N GLY A 128 10.10 -18.60 -8.78
CA GLY A 128 10.91 -19.78 -9.08
C GLY A 128 12.12 -19.94 -8.15
N PRO A 129 12.81 -21.09 -8.19
CA PRO A 129 13.98 -21.36 -7.35
C PRO A 129 15.03 -20.23 -7.42
N GLY A 130 15.48 -19.73 -6.27
CA GLY A 130 16.53 -18.71 -6.16
C GLY A 130 16.07 -17.26 -6.40
N ILE A 131 14.82 -17.03 -6.83
CA ILE A 131 14.35 -15.68 -7.19
C ILE A 131 14.09 -14.82 -5.94
N ALA A 132 13.47 -15.39 -4.90
CA ALA A 132 13.24 -14.67 -3.65
C ALA A 132 14.55 -14.28 -2.97
N GLU A 133 15.53 -15.17 -2.98
CA GLU A 133 16.89 -14.95 -2.45
C GLU A 133 17.59 -13.83 -3.22
N ARG A 134 17.50 -13.85 -4.56
CA ARG A 134 18.06 -12.79 -5.40
C ARG A 134 17.38 -11.44 -5.13
N ALA A 135 16.06 -11.40 -4.95
CA ALA A 135 15.35 -10.17 -4.61
C ALA A 135 15.83 -9.61 -3.26
N ALA A 136 15.99 -10.46 -2.24
CA ALA A 136 16.53 -10.06 -0.95
C ALA A 136 17.97 -9.52 -1.06
N GLN A 137 18.83 -10.17 -1.86
CA GLN A 137 20.20 -9.73 -2.10
C GLN A 137 20.27 -8.34 -2.75
N VAL A 138 19.44 -8.10 -3.78
CA VAL A 138 19.36 -6.80 -4.45
C VAL A 138 18.99 -5.69 -3.47
N LEU A 139 18.01 -5.92 -2.60
CA LEU A 139 17.58 -4.92 -1.63
C LEU A 139 18.61 -4.72 -0.51
N ARG A 140 19.27 -5.78 -0.04
CA ARG A 140 20.35 -5.67 0.96
C ARG A 140 21.60 -4.96 0.42
N ALA A 141 21.92 -5.11 -0.86
CA ALA A 141 23.00 -4.37 -1.49
C ALA A 141 22.71 -2.86 -1.53
N GLN A 142 21.44 -2.46 -1.67
CA GLN A 142 21.02 -1.06 -1.63
C GLN A 142 20.88 -0.53 -0.19
N TYR A 143 20.46 -1.39 0.75
CA TYR A 143 20.20 -1.04 2.14
C TYR A 143 20.88 -2.05 3.08
N PRO A 144 22.17 -1.86 3.43
CA PRO A 144 22.94 -2.85 4.19
C PRO A 144 22.40 -3.17 5.59
N THR A 145 21.60 -2.28 6.19
CA THR A 145 20.98 -2.50 7.50
C THR A 145 19.63 -3.22 7.43
N LEU A 146 19.15 -3.54 6.21
CA LEU A 146 17.91 -4.27 6.00
C LEU A 146 18.01 -5.71 6.51
N LYS A 147 17.08 -6.11 7.38
CA LYS A 147 17.04 -7.43 8.02
C LYS A 147 16.20 -8.41 7.22
#